data_AF-A0A7X4KM52-F1
#
_entry.id   AF-A0A7X4KM52-F1
#
_cell.length_a   1.000
_cell.length_b   1.000
_cell.length_c   1.000
_cell.angle_alpha   90.00
_cell.angle_beta   90.00
_cell.angle_gamma   90.00
#
_symmetry.space_group_name_H-M   'P 1'
#
loop_
_entity.id
_entity.type
_entity.pdbx_description
1 polymer ?
#
loop_
_entity_poly.entity_id
_entity_poly.type
_entity_poly.pdbx_seq_one_letter_code
_entity_poly.pdbx_strand_id
1 'polypeptide(L)'
;MRSLLPKLRLLVAVLWAGSLWAVGYLVAPTLFATLSDRVLAGTIAGSMFHAMAMLSLGCGLAMLLLLWRGTPEWDGQRRRTVLAIIVLMVMCTVVSHFGLQPMMAELRAAAGPAGVMESAMKSRFGMLHGVSSGIYLIQSLLAGWLVLKQ
;
A
#
# COMPACT_ATOMS: atom_id res chain seq x y z
N MET A 1 2.31 -17.81 -26.22
CA MET A 1 1.91 -16.61 -25.44
C MET A 1 0.76 -16.87 -24.46
N ARG A 2 -0.31 -17.61 -24.81
CA ARG A 2 -1.46 -17.88 -23.91
C ARG A 2 -1.10 -18.51 -22.55
N SER A 3 -0.04 -19.32 -22.48
CA SER A 3 0.45 -19.94 -21.23
C SER A 3 1.26 -19.00 -20.32
N LEU A 4 1.65 -17.80 -20.78
CA LEU A 4 2.48 -16.86 -20.02
C LEU A 4 1.67 -15.82 -19.26
N LEU A 5 0.48 -15.45 -19.76
CA LEU A 5 -0.34 -14.40 -19.14
C LEU A 5 -0.80 -14.75 -17.72
N PRO A 6 -1.25 -15.98 -17.41
CA PRO A 6 -1.58 -16.35 -16.02
C PRO A 6 -0.37 -16.28 -15.08
N LYS A 7 0.80 -16.73 -15.54
CA LYS A 7 2.05 -16.68 -14.77
C LYS A 7 2.48 -15.25 -14.49
N LEU A 8 2.43 -14.38 -15.50
CA LEU A 8 2.76 -12.97 -15.35
C LEU A 8 1.79 -12.27 -14.37
N ARG A 9 0.50 -12.60 -14.46
CA ARG A 9 -0.53 -12.06 -13.55
C ARG A 9 -0.28 -12.48 -12.10
N LEU A 10 0.09 -13.75 -11.87
CA LEU A 10 0.51 -14.22 -10.55
C LEU A 10 1.78 -13.49 -10.06
N LEU A 11 2.78 -13.32 -10.92
CA LEU A 11 4.01 -12.60 -10.57
C LEU A 11 3.74 -11.15 -10.18
N VAL A 12 2.89 -10.44 -10.92
CA VAL A 12 2.50 -9.06 -10.59
C VAL A 12 1.71 -9.01 -9.28
N ALA A 13 0.77 -9.94 -9.07
CA ALA A 13 -0.01 -10.00 -7.83
C ALA A 13 0.88 -10.30 -6.60
N VAL A 14 1.82 -11.24 -6.71
CA VAL A 14 2.76 -11.58 -5.62
C VAL A 14 3.76 -10.47 -5.39
N LEU A 15 4.27 -9.81 -6.43
CA LEU A 15 5.12 -8.62 -6.28
C LEU A 15 4.37 -7.54 -5.49
N TRP A 16 3.13 -7.23 -5.87
CA TRP A 16 2.35 -6.20 -5.21
C TRP A 16 2.05 -6.57 -3.75
N ALA A 17 1.53 -7.78 -3.50
CA ALA A 17 1.20 -8.24 -2.16
C ALA A 17 2.45 -8.36 -1.27
N GLY A 18 3.49 -9.01 -1.78
CA GLY A 18 4.75 -9.24 -1.05
C GLY A 18 5.43 -7.93 -0.67
N SER A 19 5.53 -6.96 -1.58
CA SER A 19 6.09 -5.65 -1.27
C SER A 19 5.26 -4.89 -0.24
N LEU A 20 3.93 -4.92 -0.36
CA LEU A 20 3.03 -4.28 0.61
C LEU A 20 3.23 -4.88 2.02
N TRP A 21 3.29 -6.21 2.12
CA TRP A 21 3.49 -6.87 3.40
C TRP A 21 4.88 -6.63 3.99
N ALA A 22 5.92 -6.70 3.15
CA ALA A 22 7.28 -6.44 3.58
C ALA A 22 7.44 -5.00 4.10
N VAL A 23 6.95 -4.00 3.38
CA VAL A 23 7.07 -2.59 3.79
C VAL A 23 6.29 -2.32 5.08
N GLY A 24 5.03 -2.77 5.15
CA GLY A 24 4.12 -2.42 6.24
C GLY A 24 4.33 -3.22 7.53
N TYR A 25 4.67 -4.50 7.43
CA TYR A 25 4.71 -5.42 8.58
C TYR A 25 6.12 -5.86 8.99
N LEU A 26 7.13 -5.61 8.14
CA LEU A 26 8.52 -5.91 8.47
C LEU A 26 9.36 -4.64 8.54
N VAL A 27 9.51 -3.92 7.42
CA VAL A 27 10.42 -2.78 7.33
C VAL A 27 10.03 -1.65 8.29
N ALA A 28 8.78 -1.17 8.26
CA ALA A 28 8.37 -0.06 9.12
C ALA A 28 8.50 -0.40 10.62
N PRO A 29 7.99 -1.54 11.14
CA PRO A 29 8.22 -1.93 12.53
C PRO A 29 9.69 -2.07 12.89
N THR A 30 10.51 -2.66 12.03
CA THR A 30 11.96 -2.79 12.26
C THR A 30 12.62 -1.43 12.40
N LEU A 31 12.32 -0.46 11.51
CA LEU A 31 12.89 0.89 11.59
C LEU A 31 12.59 1.57 12.93
N PHE A 32 11.34 1.50 13.40
CA PHE A 32 10.94 2.11 14.67
C PHE A 32 11.43 1.35 15.91
N ALA A 33 11.82 0.09 15.77
CA ALA A 33 12.38 -0.72 16.85
C ALA A 33 13.91 -0.58 16.97
N THR A 34 14.63 -0.36 15.87
CA THR A 34 16.10 -0.40 15.85
C THR A 34 16.76 0.95 15.80
N LEU A 35 16.13 1.98 15.21
CA LEU A 35 16.69 3.33 15.18
C LEU A 35 16.39 4.07 16.49
N SER A 36 17.43 4.62 17.12
CA SER A 36 17.28 5.49 18.29
C SER A 36 16.58 6.80 17.96
N ASP A 37 16.81 7.33 16.75
CA ASP A 37 16.13 8.50 16.22
C ASP A 37 14.80 8.11 15.56
N ARG A 38 13.70 8.37 16.28
CA ARG A 38 12.33 8.13 15.80
C ARG A 38 11.90 9.07 14.67
N VAL A 39 12.47 10.27 14.59
CA VAL A 39 12.18 11.23 13.50
C VAL A 39 12.82 10.72 12.21
N LEU A 40 14.07 10.24 12.28
CA LEU A 40 14.74 9.58 11.16
C LEU A 40 13.98 8.33 10.72
N ALA A 41 13.56 7.47 11.65
CA ALA A 41 12.75 6.29 11.33
C ALA A 41 11.46 6.66 10.57
N GLY A 42 10.74 7.69 11.04
CA GLY A 42 9.55 8.18 10.35
C GLY A 42 9.82 8.80 8.98
N THR A 43 10.99 9.37 8.77
CA THR A 43 11.43 9.92 7.46
C THR A 43 11.68 8.80 6.46
N ILE A 44 12.45 7.77 6.87
CA ILE A 44 12.72 6.58 6.04
C ILE A 44 11.43 5.80 5.77
N ALA A 45 10.58 5.61 6.78
CA ALA A 45 9.29 4.96 6.59
C ALA A 45 8.42 5.72 5.56
N GLY A 46 8.40 7.05 5.64
CA GLY A 46 7.69 7.90 4.68
C GLY A 46 8.17 7.72 3.23
N SER A 47 9.49 7.66 3.00
CA SER A 47 10.03 7.43 1.65
C SER A 47 9.72 6.02 1.13
N MET A 48 9.79 5.00 1.99
CA MET A 48 9.38 3.63 1.64
C MET A 48 7.89 3.54 1.28
N PHE A 49 7.01 4.22 2.02
CA PHE A 49 5.59 4.26 1.69
C PHE A 49 5.28 5.03 0.40
N HIS A 50 6.05 6.08 0.06
CA HIS A 50 5.93 6.73 -1.25
C HIS A 50 6.34 5.77 -2.38
N ALA A 51 7.49 5.10 -2.25
CA ALA A 51 7.94 4.11 -3.23
C ALA A 51 6.91 2.96 -3.40
N MET A 52 6.36 2.46 -2.28
CA MET A 52 5.32 1.45 -2.27
C MET A 52 4.02 1.93 -2.94
N ALA A 53 3.66 3.22 -2.79
CA ALA A 53 2.52 3.80 -3.48
C ALA A 53 2.73 3.81 -5.00
N MET A 54 3.91 4.23 -5.47
CA MET A 54 4.24 4.21 -6.90
C MET A 54 4.25 2.79 -7.47
N LEU A 55 4.85 1.84 -6.74
CA LEU A 55 4.80 0.42 -7.09
C LEU A 55 3.35 -0.08 -7.18
N SER A 56 2.50 0.27 -6.20
CA SER A 56 1.10 -0.13 -6.16
C SER A 56 0.30 0.39 -7.36
N LEU A 57 0.51 1.65 -7.76
CA LEU A 57 -0.12 2.21 -8.95
C LEU A 57 0.35 1.50 -10.23
N GLY A 58 1.65 1.21 -10.34
CA GLY A 58 2.22 0.45 -11.45
C GLY A 58 1.66 -0.98 -11.54
N CYS A 59 1.60 -1.70 -10.42
CA CYS A 59 1.01 -3.03 -10.33
C CYS A 59 -0.50 -3.01 -10.63
N GLY A 60 -1.22 -2.01 -10.14
CA GLY A 60 -2.64 -1.81 -10.44
C GLY A 60 -2.90 -1.64 -11.94
N LEU A 61 -2.14 -0.77 -12.60
CA LEU A 61 -2.22 -0.59 -14.05
C LEU A 61 -1.88 -1.87 -14.81
N ALA A 62 -0.79 -2.55 -14.44
CA ALA A 62 -0.40 -3.82 -15.05
C ALA A 62 -1.49 -4.89 -14.90
N MET A 63 -2.09 -5.02 -13.72
CA MET A 63 -3.17 -5.96 -13.45
C MET A 63 -4.43 -5.65 -14.26
N LEU A 64 -4.81 -4.38 -14.44
CA LEU A 64 -5.93 -3.99 -15.29
C LEU A 64 -5.70 -4.38 -16.76
N LEU A 65 -4.48 -4.15 -17.28
CA LEU A 65 -4.11 -4.54 -18.64
C LEU A 65 -4.12 -6.05 -18.82
N LEU A 66 -3.62 -6.80 -17.84
CA LEU A 66 -3.61 -8.27 -17.85
C LEU A 66 -5.01 -8.86 -17.72
N LEU A 67 -5.89 -8.23 -16.93
CA LEU A 67 -7.29 -8.64 -16.83
C LEU A 67 -8.02 -8.41 -18.16
N TRP A 68 -7.73 -7.30 -18.86
CA TRP A 68 -8.35 -7.01 -20.15
C TRP A 68 -7.90 -7.96 -21.27
N ARG A 69 -6.61 -8.35 -21.31
CA ARG A 69 -6.04 -9.15 -22.41
C ARG A 69 -5.89 -10.64 -22.12
N GLY A 70 -5.87 -11.06 -20.86
CA GLY A 70 -5.42 -12.40 -20.44
C GLY A 70 -6.46 -13.23 -19.68
N THR A 71 -7.75 -12.93 -19.86
CA THR A 71 -8.86 -13.69 -19.21
C THR A 71 -10.09 -13.96 -20.10
N PRO A 72 -9.97 -14.20 -21.42
CA PRO A 72 -11.15 -14.46 -22.26
C PRO A 72 -11.95 -15.72 -21.84
N GLU A 73 -11.29 -16.69 -21.20
CA GLU A 73 -11.90 -17.90 -20.67
C GLU A 73 -12.52 -17.75 -19.26
N TRP A 74 -12.39 -16.59 -18.60
CA TRP A 74 -12.96 -16.38 -17.27
C TRP A 74 -14.45 -16.07 -17.36
N ASP A 75 -15.22 -16.63 -16.42
CA ASP A 75 -16.61 -16.24 -16.25
C ASP A 75 -16.72 -14.76 -15.81
N GLY A 76 -17.90 -14.17 -16.09
CA GLY A 76 -18.14 -12.76 -15.81
C GLY A 76 -18.09 -12.41 -14.31
N GLN A 77 -18.38 -13.33 -13.41
CA GLN A 77 -18.39 -13.09 -11.97
C GLN A 77 -16.97 -13.05 -11.40
N ARG A 78 -16.11 -13.99 -11.82
CA ARG A 78 -14.69 -14.01 -11.47
C ARG A 78 -14.01 -12.72 -11.93
N ARG A 79 -14.24 -12.32 -13.18
CA ARG A 79 -13.64 -11.10 -13.76
C ARG A 79 -14.08 -9.83 -13.02
N ARG A 80 -15.36 -9.70 -12.67
CA ARG A 80 -15.87 -8.56 -11.87
C ARG A 80 -15.27 -8.53 -10.47
N THR A 81 -15.17 -9.69 -9.81
CA THR A 81 -14.56 -9.81 -8.48
C THR A 81 -13.10 -9.34 -8.50
N VAL A 82 -12.29 -9.83 -9.45
CA VAL A 82 -10.88 -9.45 -9.55
C VAL A 82 -10.72 -7.96 -9.92
N LEU A 83 -11.56 -7.43 -10.81
CA LEU A 83 -11.59 -6.00 -11.12
C LEU A 83 -11.87 -5.16 -9.86
N ALA A 84 -12.88 -5.53 -9.08
CA ALA A 84 -13.25 -4.83 -7.85
C ALA A 84 -12.09 -4.83 -6.84
N ILE A 85 -11.40 -5.96 -6.66
CA ILE A 85 -10.22 -6.05 -5.79
C ILE A 85 -9.13 -5.08 -6.25
N ILE A 86 -8.78 -5.09 -7.54
CA ILE A 86 -7.74 -4.20 -8.10
C ILE A 86 -8.11 -2.73 -7.88
N VAL A 87 -9.35 -2.35 -8.22
CA VAL A 87 -9.84 -0.97 -8.06
C VAL A 87 -9.81 -0.55 -6.60
N LEU A 88 -10.31 -1.38 -5.68
CA LEU A 88 -10.28 -1.06 -4.25
C LEU A 88 -8.86 -0.90 -3.72
N MET A 89 -7.92 -1.76 -4.12
CA MET A 89 -6.50 -1.62 -3.73
C MET A 89 -5.86 -0.33 -4.27
N VAL A 90 -6.17 0.06 -5.51
CA VAL A 90 -5.71 1.34 -6.07
C VAL A 90 -6.33 2.50 -5.30
N MET A 91 -7.63 2.45 -4.96
CA MET A 91 -8.29 3.48 -4.16
C MET A 91 -7.68 3.60 -2.76
N CYS A 92 -7.39 2.48 -2.09
CA CYS A 92 -6.65 2.48 -0.81
C CYS A 92 -5.30 3.20 -0.95
N THR A 93 -4.57 2.93 -2.04
CA THR A 93 -3.29 3.58 -2.34
C THR A 93 -3.45 5.09 -2.52
N VAL A 94 -4.42 5.51 -3.33
CA VAL A 94 -4.65 6.93 -3.65
C VAL A 94 -5.08 7.70 -2.40
N VAL A 95 -6.05 7.18 -1.64
CA VAL A 95 -6.52 7.83 -0.40
C VAL A 95 -5.39 7.92 0.64
N SER A 96 -4.61 6.85 0.81
CA SER A 96 -3.51 6.85 1.77
C SER A 96 -2.38 7.80 1.34
N HIS A 97 -1.97 7.76 0.07
CA HIS A 97 -0.81 8.50 -0.41
C HIS A 97 -1.08 9.96 -0.72
N PHE A 98 -2.21 10.29 -1.35
CA PHE A 98 -2.54 11.67 -1.73
C PHE A 98 -3.49 12.36 -0.74
N GLY A 99 -4.16 11.59 0.13
CA GLY A 99 -5.01 12.14 1.19
C GLY A 99 -4.29 12.18 2.54
N LEU A 100 -4.03 11.01 3.13
CA LEU A 100 -3.56 10.92 4.53
C LEU A 100 -2.09 11.29 4.72
N GLN A 101 -1.20 10.89 3.81
CA GLN A 101 0.23 11.17 3.95
C GLN A 101 0.58 12.67 3.96
N PRO A 102 0.02 13.52 3.09
CA PRO A 102 0.23 14.98 3.14
C PRO A 102 -0.20 15.57 4.49
N MET A 103 -1.39 15.18 4.99
CA MET A 103 -1.88 15.64 6.30
C MET A 103 -0.93 15.24 7.44
N MET A 104 -0.40 14.03 7.43
CA MET A 104 0.61 13.58 8.41
C MET A 104 1.95 14.31 8.23
N ALA A 105 2.34 14.63 7.01
CA ALA A 105 3.56 15.37 6.71
C ALA A 105 3.49 16.83 7.23
N GLU A 106 2.35 17.49 7.07
CA GLU A 106 2.10 18.84 7.61
C GLU A 106 2.25 18.85 9.14
N LEU A 107 1.66 17.87 9.84
CA LEU A 107 1.79 17.77 11.30
C LEU A 107 3.24 17.51 11.74
N ARG A 108 3.99 16.71 10.98
CA ARG A 108 5.42 16.49 11.24
C ARG A 108 6.25 17.76 11.03
N ALA A 109 5.99 18.50 9.96
CA ALA A 109 6.69 19.76 9.68
C ALA A 109 6.40 20.80 10.78
N ALA A 110 5.16 20.89 11.24
CA ALA A 110 4.75 21.82 12.30
C ALA A 110 5.31 21.47 13.69
N ALA A 111 5.63 20.20 13.96
CA ALA A 111 6.14 19.75 15.26
C ALA A 111 7.62 20.12 15.51
N GLY A 112 8.37 20.52 14.48
CA GLY A 112 9.77 20.90 14.63
C GLY A 112 10.69 19.74 15.04
N PRO A 113 11.91 20.06 15.56
CA PRO A 113 12.96 19.06 15.81
C PRO A 113 12.61 18.02 16.86
N ALA A 114 11.77 18.36 17.84
CA ALA A 114 11.31 17.45 18.89
C ALA A 114 10.37 16.35 18.36
N GLY A 115 9.82 16.55 17.15
CA GLY A 115 8.93 15.59 16.51
C GLY A 115 7.51 15.56 17.10
N VAL A 116 6.62 14.84 16.44
CA VAL A 116 5.18 14.92 16.71
C VAL A 116 4.79 14.35 18.07
N MET A 117 5.56 13.39 18.60
CA MET A 117 5.23 12.67 19.83
C MET A 117 5.34 13.52 21.09
N GLU A 118 6.08 14.63 21.03
CA GLU A 118 6.25 15.58 22.14
C GLU A 118 5.43 16.86 21.94
N SER A 119 4.70 16.97 20.83
CA SER A 119 3.92 18.14 20.45
C SER A 119 2.44 18.01 20.81
N ALA A 120 1.72 19.14 20.85
CA ALA A 120 0.25 19.15 20.95
C ALA A 120 -0.45 18.43 19.77
N MET A 121 0.26 18.15 18.67
CA MET A 121 -0.25 17.48 17.47
C MET A 121 -0.30 15.96 17.58
N LYS A 122 0.22 15.37 18.69
CA LYS A 122 0.31 13.93 18.91
C LYS A 122 -1.02 13.19 18.70
N SER A 123 -2.11 13.72 19.26
CA SER A 123 -3.44 13.08 19.19
C SER A 123 -3.97 13.02 17.75
N ARG A 124 -3.89 14.14 17.03
CA ARG A 124 -4.34 14.25 15.64
C ARG A 124 -3.49 13.38 14.71
N PHE A 125 -2.17 13.36 14.91
CA PHE A 125 -1.28 12.48 14.16
C PHE A 125 -1.57 11.00 14.44
N GLY A 126 -1.76 10.63 15.71
CA GLY A 126 -2.12 9.27 16.10
C GLY A 126 -3.43 8.80 15.46
N MET A 127 -4.44 9.66 15.40
CA MET A 127 -5.70 9.38 14.70
C MET A 127 -5.48 9.14 13.19
N LEU A 128 -4.77 10.05 12.51
CA LEU A 128 -4.49 9.90 11.07
C LEU A 128 -3.66 8.64 10.78
N HIS A 129 -2.66 8.36 11.62
CA HIS A 129 -1.85 7.15 11.52
C HIS A 129 -2.71 5.89 11.72
N GLY A 130 -3.60 5.88 12.72
CA GLY A 130 -4.53 4.77 12.96
C GLY A 130 -5.45 4.50 11.76
N VAL A 131 -6.04 5.54 11.17
CA VAL A 131 -6.87 5.41 9.95
C VAL A 131 -6.02 4.88 8.79
N SER A 132 -4.83 5.43 8.57
CA SER A 132 -3.92 4.96 7.52
C SER A 132 -3.55 3.49 7.70
N SER A 133 -3.28 3.04 8.94
CA SER A 133 -2.99 1.64 9.25
C SER A 133 -4.19 0.73 8.98
N GLY A 134 -5.40 1.17 9.28
CA GLY A 134 -6.63 0.44 8.94
C GLY A 134 -6.81 0.26 7.43
N ILE A 135 -6.61 1.32 6.65
CA ILE A 135 -6.64 1.25 5.18
C ILE A 135 -5.56 0.30 4.66
N TYR A 136 -4.35 0.37 5.22
CA TYR A 136 -3.23 -0.50 4.83
C TYR A 136 -3.52 -1.98 5.11
N LEU A 137 -4.17 -2.28 6.24
CA LEU A 137 -4.60 -3.64 6.59
C LEU A 137 -5.64 -4.16 5.58
N ILE A 138 -6.66 -3.36 5.27
CA ILE A 138 -7.68 -3.72 4.27
C ILE A 138 -7.00 -3.99 2.91
N GLN A 139 -6.12 -3.09 2.48
CA GLN A 139 -5.37 -3.27 1.24
C GLN A 139 -4.51 -4.54 1.25
N SER A 140 -3.93 -4.89 2.39
CA SER A 140 -3.12 -6.11 2.56
C SER A 140 -3.93 -7.40 2.45
N LEU A 141 -5.14 -7.42 3.01
CA LEU A 141 -6.06 -8.54 2.90
C LEU A 141 -6.56 -8.70 1.45
N LEU A 142 -6.90 -7.59 0.80
CA LEU A 142 -7.26 -7.56 -0.62
C LEU A 142 -6.12 -8.09 -1.51
N ALA A 143 -4.86 -7.75 -1.19
CA ALA A 143 -3.70 -8.24 -1.92
C ALA A 143 -3.55 -9.77 -1.81
N GLY A 144 -3.73 -10.32 -0.61
CA GLY A 144 -3.75 -11.77 -0.42
C GLY A 144 -4.88 -12.44 -1.19
N TRP A 145 -6.07 -11.85 -1.17
CA TRP A 145 -7.20 -12.36 -1.93
C TRP A 145 -6.97 -12.30 -3.44
N LEU A 146 -6.31 -11.24 -3.92
CA LEU A 146 -5.90 -11.09 -5.31
C LEU A 146 -4.99 -12.25 -5.71
N VAL A 147 -3.96 -12.58 -4.93
CA VAL A 147 -3.05 -13.71 -5.20
C VAL A 147 -3.82 -15.03 -5.31
N LEU A 148 -4.75 -15.29 -4.39
CA LEU A 148 -5.57 -16.51 -4.39
C LEU A 148 -6.53 -16.64 -5.58
N LYS A 149 -6.79 -15.54 -6.32
CA LYS A 149 -7.72 -15.51 -7.46
C LYS A 149 -7.02 -15.57 -8.82
N GLN A 150 -5.69 -15.64 -8.87
CA GLN A 150 -4.93 -15.70 -10.13
C GLN A 150 -5.03 -17.05 -10.81
#